data_AF-A0A6A6D9Y2-F1
#
_entry.id   AF-A0A6A6D9Y2-F1
#
_cell.length_a   1.000
_cell.length_b   1.000
_cell.length_c   1.000
_cell.angle_alpha   90.00
_cell.angle_beta   90.00
_cell.angle_gamma   90.00
#
_symmetry.space_group_name_H-M   'P 1'
#
loop_
_entity.id
_entity.type
_entity.pdbx_description
1 polymer ?
#
loop_
_entity_poly.entity_id
_entity_poly.type
_entity_poly.pdbx_seq_one_letter_code
_entity_poly.pdbx_strand_id
1 'polypeptide(L)'
;VVNIVQARKPTRVAVFLKIKSPLYFNAYNEVVQKAYSTLNIPYNESCYKLFVIQKWQQLTILVFDIFNDDYDVFTVYYKANLPVLLVDYGKRLPYVKVASPELQEHINIYVANQHNYNG
;
A
#
# COMPACT_ATOMS: atom_id res chain seq x y z
N VAL A 1 -6.11 -5.41 12.51
CA VAL A 1 -6.49 -5.01 11.13
C VAL A 1 -7.89 -4.41 11.11
N VAL A 2 -8.92 -5.15 11.55
CA VAL A 2 -10.33 -4.69 11.57
C VAL A 2 -10.50 -3.32 12.23
N ASN A 3 -9.92 -3.09 13.42
CA ASN A 3 -10.03 -1.81 14.13
C ASN A 3 -9.40 -0.61 13.36
N ILE A 4 -8.34 -0.83 12.58
CA ILE A 4 -7.68 0.24 11.80
C ILE A 4 -8.56 0.64 10.62
N VAL A 5 -9.11 -0.35 9.91
CA VAL A 5 -9.98 -0.12 8.75
C VAL A 5 -11.31 0.50 9.18
N GLN A 6 -11.90 0.02 10.29
CA GLN A 6 -13.16 0.56 10.82
C GLN A 6 -13.03 2.00 11.32
N ALA A 7 -11.87 2.39 11.84
CA ALA A 7 -11.62 3.75 12.30
C ALA A 7 -11.55 4.77 11.15
N ARG A 8 -11.48 4.31 9.89
CA ARG A 8 -11.40 5.16 8.67
C ARG A 8 -10.35 6.27 8.78
N LYS A 9 -9.21 5.97 9.40
CA LYS A 9 -8.08 6.91 9.52
C LYS A 9 -7.13 6.73 8.34
N PRO A 10 -6.44 7.81 7.91
CA PRO A 10 -5.37 7.73 6.92
C PRO A 10 -4.42 6.57 7.25
N THR A 11 -4.31 5.62 6.34
CA THR A 11 -3.55 4.38 6.55
C THR A 11 -2.83 4.02 5.26
N ARG A 12 -1.58 3.62 5.38
CA ARG A 12 -0.77 3.17 4.26
C ARG A 12 -0.90 1.66 4.07
N VAL A 13 -1.03 1.21 2.84
CA VAL A 13 -1.13 -0.19 2.47
C VAL A 13 0.07 -0.55 1.62
N ALA A 14 0.84 -1.54 2.07
CA ALA A 14 1.92 -2.14 1.29
C ALA A 14 1.53 -3.57 0.88
N VAL A 15 1.41 -3.78 -0.42
CA VAL A 15 1.06 -5.06 -1.02
C VAL A 15 2.33 -5.79 -1.43
N PHE A 16 2.51 -7.02 -0.96
CA PHE A 16 3.62 -7.89 -1.32
C PHE A 16 3.14 -8.92 -2.35
N LEU A 17 3.65 -8.78 -3.57
CA LEU A 17 3.26 -9.59 -4.71
C LEU A 17 4.45 -10.45 -5.17
N LYS A 18 4.48 -11.71 -4.74
CA LYS A 18 5.53 -12.67 -5.12
C LYS A 18 5.24 -13.26 -6.50
N ILE A 19 6.28 -13.68 -7.23
CA ILE A 19 6.13 -14.30 -8.57
C ILE A 19 5.22 -15.53 -8.60
N LYS A 20 5.11 -16.24 -7.48
CA LYS A 20 4.22 -17.40 -7.31
C LYS A 20 2.76 -17.02 -7.08
N SER A 21 2.47 -15.73 -6.86
CA SER A 21 1.11 -15.25 -6.70
C SER A 21 0.37 -15.33 -8.04
N PRO A 22 -0.90 -15.78 -8.06
CA PRO A 22 -1.71 -15.72 -9.27
C PRO A 22 -1.94 -14.29 -9.76
N LEU A 23 -1.72 -13.29 -8.90
CA LEU A 23 -1.88 -11.87 -9.22
C LEU A 23 -0.60 -11.25 -9.81
N TYR A 24 0.51 -11.99 -9.93
CA TYR A 24 1.81 -11.40 -10.28
C TYR A 24 1.84 -10.75 -11.67
N PHE A 25 1.08 -11.30 -12.61
CA PHE A 25 1.00 -10.81 -13.98
C PHE A 25 -0.17 -9.85 -14.22
N ASN A 26 -1.01 -9.61 -13.21
CA ASN A 26 -2.12 -8.67 -13.31
C ASN A 26 -1.60 -7.23 -13.37
N ALA A 27 -2.41 -6.36 -13.97
CA ALA A 27 -2.13 -4.94 -13.95
C ALA A 27 -2.19 -4.39 -12.51
N TYR A 28 -1.36 -3.39 -12.18
CA TYR A 28 -1.23 -2.93 -10.79
C TYR A 28 -2.53 -2.35 -10.21
N ASN A 29 -3.37 -1.74 -11.05
CA ASN A 29 -4.71 -1.30 -10.67
C ASN A 29 -5.58 -2.48 -10.22
N GLU A 30 -5.53 -3.63 -10.91
CA GLU A 30 -6.27 -4.84 -10.51
C GLU A 30 -5.74 -5.40 -9.18
N VAL A 31 -4.42 -5.37 -8.97
CA VAL A 31 -3.81 -5.82 -7.70
C VAL A 31 -4.25 -4.92 -6.55
N VAL A 32 -4.33 -3.61 -6.76
CA VAL A 32 -4.82 -2.64 -5.77
C VAL A 32 -6.32 -2.84 -5.53
N GLN A 33 -7.15 -2.97 -6.57
CA GLN A 33 -8.57 -3.32 -6.43
C GLN A 33 -8.76 -4.59 -5.60
N LYS A 34 -7.93 -5.61 -5.82
CA LYS A 34 -7.95 -6.83 -5.03
C LYS A 34 -7.56 -6.59 -3.58
N ALA A 35 -6.61 -5.69 -3.32
CA ALA A 35 -6.23 -5.29 -1.95
C ALA A 35 -7.38 -4.55 -1.24
N TYR A 36 -8.09 -3.65 -1.91
CA TYR A 36 -9.32 -3.03 -1.38
C TYR A 36 -10.37 -4.08 -1.00
N SER A 37 -10.64 -5.02 -1.92
CA SER A 37 -11.57 -6.13 -1.66
C SER A 37 -11.13 -6.99 -0.48
N THR A 38 -9.83 -7.30 -0.37
CA THR A 38 -9.25 -8.08 0.74
C THR A 38 -9.39 -7.36 2.08
N LEU A 39 -9.31 -6.03 2.08
CA LEU A 39 -9.50 -5.18 3.26
C LEU A 39 -10.99 -4.89 3.55
N ASN A 40 -11.91 -5.37 2.72
CA ASN A 40 -13.35 -5.08 2.77
C ASN A 40 -13.66 -3.58 2.72
N ILE A 41 -12.94 -2.85 1.86
CA ILE A 41 -13.11 -1.43 1.61
C ILE A 41 -13.71 -1.25 0.22
N PRO A 42 -14.76 -0.42 0.04
CA PRO A 42 -15.27 -0.10 -1.28
C PRO A 42 -14.17 0.55 -2.12
N TYR A 43 -13.90 -0.02 -3.28
CA TYR A 43 -12.96 0.56 -4.23
C TYR A 43 -13.63 1.72 -4.96
N ASN A 44 -12.94 2.87 -5.01
CA ASN A 44 -13.34 4.02 -5.81
C ASN A 44 -12.14 4.45 -6.66
N GLU A 45 -12.29 4.41 -7.99
CA GLU A 45 -11.23 4.77 -8.94
C GLU A 45 -10.73 6.21 -8.76
N SER A 46 -11.60 7.12 -8.31
CA SER A 46 -11.21 8.52 -8.07
C SER A 46 -10.35 8.72 -6.80
N CYS A 47 -10.34 7.76 -5.88
CA CYS A 47 -9.50 7.77 -4.67
C CYS A 47 -8.20 6.94 -4.84
N TYR A 48 -7.98 6.38 -6.03
CA TYR A 48 -6.79 5.56 -6.30
C TYR A 48 -5.55 6.45 -6.42
N LYS A 49 -4.64 6.35 -5.45
CA LYS A 49 -3.31 6.95 -5.51
C LYS A 49 -2.24 5.90 -5.18
N LEU A 50 -1.70 5.26 -6.21
CA LEU A 50 -0.55 4.38 -6.09
C LEU A 50 0.72 5.25 -6.04
N PHE A 51 1.45 5.19 -4.92
CA PHE A 51 2.63 6.04 -4.70
C PHE A 51 3.91 5.40 -5.17
N VAL A 52 4.07 4.11 -4.88
CA VAL A 52 5.33 3.41 -5.14
C VAL A 52 5.08 2.04 -5.72
N ILE A 53 5.86 1.72 -6.75
CA ILE A 53 6.02 0.40 -7.31
C ILE A 53 7.51 0.05 -7.20
N GLN A 54 7.86 -0.84 -6.27
CA GLN A 54 9.21 -1.37 -6.18
C GLN A 54 9.22 -2.79 -6.73
N LYS A 55 9.97 -3.00 -7.81
CA LYS A 55 10.08 -4.32 -8.45
C LYS A 55 11.46 -4.94 -8.18
N TRP A 56 11.46 -6.18 -7.74
CA TRP A 56 12.60 -7.09 -7.67
C TRP A 56 12.34 -8.34 -8.50
N GLN A 57 13.36 -9.18 -8.69
CA GLN A 57 13.29 -10.34 -9.58
C GLN A 57 12.12 -11.30 -9.28
N GLN A 58 11.72 -11.43 -8.01
CA GLN A 58 10.67 -12.36 -7.57
C GLN A 58 9.58 -11.73 -6.71
N LEU A 59 9.62 -10.41 -6.52
CA LEU A 59 8.72 -9.69 -5.61
C LEU A 59 8.49 -8.27 -6.14
N THR A 60 7.22 -7.91 -6.28
CA THR A 60 6.77 -6.54 -6.50
C THR A 60 6.10 -6.04 -5.22
N ILE A 61 6.47 -4.84 -4.79
CA ILE A 61 5.82 -4.15 -3.67
C ILE A 61 5.08 -2.94 -4.23
N LEU A 62 3.79 -2.86 -3.92
CA LEU A 62 2.94 -1.72 -4.28
C LEU A 62 2.57 -0.99 -2.99
N VAL A 63 2.69 0.35 -2.97
CA VAL A 63 2.33 1.16 -1.80
C VAL A 63 1.33 2.25 -2.19
N PHE A 64 0.22 2.30 -1.48
CA PHE A 64 -0.85 3.29 -1.64
C PHE A 64 -1.46 3.61 -0.28
N ASP A 65 -2.21 4.70 -0.16
CA ASP A 65 -2.94 5.03 1.07
C ASP A 65 -4.44 4.79 0.88
N ILE A 66 -5.11 4.47 1.98
CA ILE A 66 -6.57 4.41 2.12
C ILE A 66 -6.99 5.49 3.12
N PHE A 67 -8.19 6.06 2.91
CA PHE A 67 -8.75 7.12 3.75
C PHE A 67 -7.81 8.34 3.90
N ASN A 68 -7.02 8.63 2.87
CA ASN A 68 -6.05 9.72 2.84
C ASN A 68 -6.29 10.60 1.60
N ASP A 69 -7.54 11.02 1.39
CA ASP A 69 -8.00 11.65 0.16
C ASP A 69 -7.28 12.99 -0.12
N ASP A 70 -6.98 13.74 0.94
CA ASP A 70 -6.30 15.04 0.91
C ASP A 70 -4.78 14.93 0.65
N TYR A 71 -4.22 13.73 0.57
CA TYR A 71 -2.77 13.57 0.35
C TYR A 71 -2.39 13.88 -1.08
N ASP A 72 -1.69 14.98 -1.27
CA ASP A 72 -1.14 15.38 -2.55
C ASP A 72 0.34 15.01 -2.64
N VAL A 73 0.61 14.07 -3.55
CA VAL A 73 1.93 13.53 -3.84
C VAL A 73 2.90 14.60 -4.34
N PHE A 74 2.39 15.66 -4.97
CA PHE A 74 3.20 16.70 -5.61
C PHE A 74 3.62 17.82 -4.66
N THR A 75 2.96 17.95 -3.50
CA THR A 75 3.19 19.06 -2.56
C THR A 75 3.69 18.61 -1.19
N VAL A 76 3.66 17.30 -0.89
CA VAL A 76 4.10 16.77 0.40
C VAL A 76 5.60 16.45 0.37
N TYR A 77 6.38 17.34 0.96
CA TYR A 77 7.84 17.21 1.13
C TYR A 77 8.25 16.53 2.45
N TYR A 78 7.30 15.98 3.22
CA TYR A 78 7.55 15.46 4.56
C TYR A 78 7.10 14.00 4.75
N LYS A 79 7.79 13.31 5.66
CA LYS A 79 7.46 11.94 6.05
C LYS A 79 6.10 11.90 6.75
N ALA A 80 5.10 11.28 6.13
CA ALA A 80 3.84 10.95 6.78
C ALA A 80 4.04 9.81 7.79
N ASN A 81 3.65 10.00 9.06
CA ASN A 81 3.70 8.93 10.07
C ASN A 81 2.38 8.16 10.11
N LEU A 82 2.08 7.44 9.02
CA LEU A 82 0.85 6.69 8.89
C LEU A 82 0.98 5.27 9.44
N PRO A 83 -0.06 4.69 10.05
CA PRO A 83 -0.10 3.26 10.29
C PRO A 83 0.02 2.52 8.96
N VAL A 84 0.73 1.38 8.96
CA VAL A 84 0.92 0.57 7.74
C VAL A 84 0.23 -0.78 7.89
N LEU A 85 -0.59 -1.12 6.90
CA LEU A 85 -1.15 -2.45 6.67
C LEU A 85 -0.36 -3.17 5.58
N LEU A 86 -0.05 -4.43 5.84
CA LEU A 86 0.67 -5.30 4.92
C LEU A 86 -0.32 -6.30 4.35
N VAL A 87 -0.39 -6.40 3.03
CA VAL A 87 -1.22 -7.37 2.31
C VAL A 87 -0.30 -8.29 1.51
N ASP A 88 -0.13 -9.55 1.93
CA ASP A 88 0.74 -10.53 1.27
C ASP A 88 -0.10 -11.51 0.44
N TYR A 89 0.14 -11.54 -0.87
CA TYR A 89 -0.46 -12.48 -1.83
C TYR A 89 0.46 -13.65 -2.20
N GLY A 90 1.57 -13.83 -1.48
CA GLY A 90 2.54 -14.87 -1.70
C GLY A 90 2.12 -16.28 -1.26
N LYS A 91 0.92 -16.43 -0.71
CA LYS A 91 0.32 -17.70 -0.28
C LYS A 91 -1.06 -17.89 -0.91
N ARG A 92 -1.62 -19.10 -0.79
CA ARG A 92 -2.93 -19.47 -1.33
C ARG A 92 -4.07 -18.57 -0.82
N LEU A 93 -3.96 -18.07 0.42
CA LEU A 93 -4.89 -17.11 0.99
C LEU A 93 -4.17 -15.78 1.23
N PRO A 94 -4.83 -14.64 0.98
CA PRO A 94 -4.27 -13.34 1.30
C PRO A 94 -4.08 -13.20 2.80
N TYR A 95 -2.93 -12.66 3.18
CA TYR A 95 -2.60 -12.42 4.59
C TYR A 95 -2.52 -10.92 4.84
N VAL A 96 -3.28 -10.44 5.83
CA VAL A 96 -3.26 -9.03 6.24
C VAL A 96 -2.75 -8.89 7.66
N LYS A 97 -1.77 -8.03 7.86
CA LYS A 97 -1.28 -7.67 9.20
C LYS A 97 -0.97 -6.18 9.32
N VAL A 98 -0.93 -5.69 10.55
CA VAL A 98 -0.34 -4.38 10.86
C VAL A 98 1.18 -4.53 10.82
N ALA A 99 1.89 -3.55 10.26
CA ALA A 99 3.34 -3.52 10.29
C ALA A 99 3.86 -3.37 11.72
N SER A 100 5.06 -3.92 11.99
CA SER A 100 5.80 -3.57 13.20
C SER A 100 6.19 -2.08 13.15
N PRO A 101 6.46 -1.43 14.29
CA PRO A 101 6.89 -0.03 14.33
C PRO A 101 8.09 0.26 13.42
N GLU A 102 9.09 -0.63 13.42
CA GLU A 102 10.29 -0.53 12.57
C GLU A 102 9.94 -0.56 11.08
N LEU A 103 9.07 -1.49 10.67
CA LEU A 103 8.70 -1.64 9.27
C LEU A 103 7.75 -0.52 8.81
N GLN A 104 6.88 -0.05 9.70
CA GLN A 104 6.05 1.12 9.46
C GLN A 104 6.93 2.34 9.17
N GLU A 105 7.91 2.61 10.04
CA GLU A 105 8.84 3.72 9.87
C GLU A 105 9.63 3.59 8.56
N HIS A 106 10.15 2.40 8.27
CA HIS A 106 10.88 2.14 7.03
C HIS A 106 10.04 2.42 5.77
N ILE A 107 8.79 1.95 5.72
CA ILE A 107 7.89 2.18 4.58
C ILE A 107 7.55 3.67 4.45
N ASN A 108 7.30 4.36 5.56
CA ASN A 108 6.98 5.78 5.55
C ASN A 108 8.16 6.64 5.07
N ILE A 109 9.38 6.35 5.53
CA ILE A 109 10.60 6.99 5.02
C ILE A 109 10.77 6.69 3.53
N TYR A 110 10.60 5.43 3.13
CA TYR A 110 10.81 5.01 1.76
C TYR A 110 9.85 5.72 0.78
N VAL A 111 8.56 5.80 1.11
CA VAL A 111 7.59 6.57 0.31
C VAL A 111 7.96 8.04 0.25
N ALA A 112 8.32 8.66 1.38
CA ALA A 112 8.75 10.06 1.40
C ALA A 112 9.98 10.31 0.52
N ASN A 113 10.96 9.41 0.54
CA ASN A 113 12.15 9.50 -0.31
C ASN A 113 11.78 9.41 -1.80
N GLN A 114 10.90 8.48 -2.18
CA GLN A 114 10.45 8.35 -3.59
C GLN A 114 9.78 9.64 -4.10
N HIS A 115 9.08 10.37 -3.24
CA HIS A 115 8.49 11.66 -3.59
C HIS A 115 9.52 12.80 -3.64
N ASN A 116 10.50 12.80 -2.73
CA ASN A 116 11.58 13.80 -2.72
C ASN A 116 12.55 13.67 -3.92
N TYR A 117 12.61 12.51 -4.59
CA TYR A 117 13.37 12.35 -5.84
C TYR A 117 12.64 12.90 -7.08
N ASN A 118 11.39 13.37 -6.95
CA ASN A 118 10.66 14.05 -8.02
C ASN A 118 10.81 15.57 -8.00
N GLY A 119 11.77 16.09 -7.22
CA GLY A 119 12.18 17.50 -7.21
C GLY A 119 13.12 17.84 -8.36
#